data_AF-A0A8K1D5W5-F1
#
_entry.id   AF-A0A8K1D5W5-F1
#
_cell.length_a   1.000
_cell.length_b   1.000
_cell.length_c   1.000
_cell.angle_alpha   90.00
_cell.angle_beta   90.00
_cell.angle_gamma   90.00
#
_symmetry.space_group_name_H-M   'P 1'
#
loop_
_entity.id
_entity.type
_entity.pdbx_description
1 polymer ?
#
loop_
_entity_poly.entity_id
_entity_poly.type
_entity_poly.pdbx_seq_one_letter_code
_entity_poly.pdbx_strand_id
1 'polypeptide(L)'
;VSVGHPSEVDEIFDAISYSKGASVIRMLHDYIGDEDFRKGMNLYLTKFQQRNAATEDLWESLEKASGKPIAAVMNTWTKQMGFPLIYVEAEQ
;
A
#
# COMPACT_ATOMS: atom_id res chain seq x y z
N VAL A 1 4.40 14.14 0.80
CA VAL A 1 4.86 15.36 1.49
C VAL A 1 6.21 15.03 2.10
N SER A 2 7.21 15.89 1.94
CA SER A 2 8.51 15.68 2.61
C SER A 2 8.37 16.20 4.03
N VAL A 3 8.68 15.37 5.03
CA VAL A 3 8.78 15.79 6.43
C VAL A 3 10.22 16.26 6.65
N GLY A 4 10.42 17.57 6.74
CA GLY A 4 11.73 18.19 6.93
C GLY A 4 12.09 18.39 8.40
N HIS A 5 11.08 18.53 9.27
CA HIS A 5 11.28 18.75 10.70
C HIS A 5 10.34 17.87 11.54
N PRO A 6 10.77 17.31 12.71
CA PRO A 6 9.94 16.42 13.52
C PRO A 6 8.58 16.99 13.97
N SER A 7 8.43 18.32 14.02
CA SER A 7 7.15 18.98 14.35
C SER A 7 6.10 18.87 13.25
N GLU A 8 6.51 18.58 12.01
CA GLU A 8 5.60 18.37 10.86
C GLU A 8 4.99 16.95 10.88
N VAL A 9 5.38 16.11 11.85
CA VAL A 9 4.82 14.76 12.02
C VAL A 9 3.32 14.82 12.37
N ASP A 10 2.87 15.87 13.06
CA ASP A 10 1.44 16.05 13.33
C ASP A 10 0.62 16.29 12.06
N GLU A 11 1.22 16.86 11.02
CA GLU A 11 0.57 17.15 9.75
C GLU A 11 0.34 15.88 8.90
N ILE A 12 1.09 14.80 9.16
CA ILE A 12 0.88 13.52 8.47
C ILE A 12 -0.12 12.61 9.20
N PHE A 13 -0.58 12.96 10.42
CA PHE A 13 -1.68 12.27 11.11
C PHE A 13 -3.05 12.73 10.58
N ASP A 14 -3.26 12.60 9.28
CA ASP A 14 -4.44 13.10 8.59
C ASP A 14 -5.31 11.99 7.97
N ALA A 15 -6.43 12.41 7.37
CA ALA A 15 -7.34 11.50 6.69
C ALA A 15 -6.69 10.80 5.48
N ILE A 16 -5.63 11.34 4.88
CA ILE A 16 -4.92 10.69 3.77
C ILE A 16 -4.12 9.50 4.30
N SER A 17 -3.33 9.69 5.36
CA SER A 17 -2.55 8.61 5.95
C SER A 17 -3.44 7.47 6.47
N TYR A 18 -4.55 7.79 7.13
CA TYR A 18 -5.44 6.77 7.70
C TYR A 18 -6.53 6.27 6.75
N SER A 19 -7.38 7.15 6.22
CA SER A 19 -8.56 6.74 5.45
C SER A 19 -8.20 6.28 4.04
N LYS A 20 -7.34 7.03 3.32
CA LYS A 20 -6.83 6.58 2.01
C LYS A 20 -5.93 5.35 2.20
N GLY A 21 -5.04 5.35 3.21
CA GLY A 21 -4.22 4.18 3.55
C GLY A 21 -5.04 2.90 3.74
N ALA A 22 -6.06 2.93 4.62
CA ALA A 22 -6.92 1.78 4.87
C ALA A 22 -7.70 1.33 3.61
N SER A 23 -8.22 2.28 2.83
CA SER A 23 -8.96 1.98 1.60
C SER A 23 -8.07 1.30 0.54
N VAL A 24 -6.84 1.80 0.39
CA VAL A 24 -5.85 1.25 -0.53
C VAL A 24 -5.37 -0.14 -0.09
N ILE A 25 -5.19 -0.37 1.22
CA ILE A 25 -4.89 -1.71 1.76
C ILE A 25 -6.05 -2.69 1.50
N ARG A 26 -7.29 -2.26 1.67
CA ARG A 26 -8.48 -3.09 1.38
C ARG A 26 -8.53 -3.48 -0.10
N MET A 27 -8.30 -2.53 -1.01
CA MET A 27 -8.21 -2.81 -2.44
C MET A 27 -7.07 -3.79 -2.75
N LEU A 28 -5.91 -3.62 -2.12
CA LEU A 28 -4.77 -4.50 -2.29
C LEU A 28 -5.05 -5.93 -1.79
N HIS A 29 -5.70 -6.07 -0.64
CA HIS A 29 -6.11 -7.37 -0.10
C HIS A 29 -7.03 -8.11 -1.08
N ASP A 30 -8.03 -7.42 -1.64
CA ASP A 30 -8.93 -8.00 -2.65
C ASP A 30 -8.19 -8.38 -3.95
N TYR A 31 -7.27 -7.52 -4.40
CA TYR A 31 -6.45 -7.79 -5.59
C TYR A 31 -5.51 -8.98 -5.40
N ILE A 32 -4.91 -9.15 -4.22
CA ILE A 32 -4.01 -10.26 -3.92
C ILE A 32 -4.78 -11.55 -3.66
N GLY A 33 -5.88 -11.48 -2.90
CA GLY A 33 -6.59 -12.62 -2.34
C GLY A 33 -6.14 -12.94 -0.90
N ASP A 34 -7.06 -13.50 -0.11
CA ASP A 34 -6.89 -13.64 1.35
C ASP A 34 -5.68 -14.50 1.75
N GLU A 35 -5.50 -15.65 1.10
CA GLU A 35 -4.43 -16.60 1.42
C GLU A 35 -3.04 -16.00 1.21
N ASP A 36 -2.79 -15.46 0.01
CA ASP A 36 -1.50 -14.89 -0.35
C ASP A 36 -1.22 -13.60 0.41
N PHE A 37 -2.25 -12.80 0.70
CA PHE A 37 -2.09 -11.61 1.53
C PHE A 37 -1.64 -11.98 2.93
N ARG A 38 -2.30 -12.97 3.57
CA ARG A 38 -1.94 -13.42 4.92
C ARG A 38 -0.54 -14.02 4.97
N LYS A 39 -0.17 -14.79 3.95
CA LYS A 39 1.18 -15.35 3.78
C LYS A 39 2.23 -14.25 3.63
N GLY A 40 1.98 -13.24 2.80
CA GLY A 40 2.90 -12.12 2.60
C GLY A 40 3.05 -11.25 3.85
N MET A 41 1.96 -11.01 4.59
CA MET A 41 2.01 -10.32 5.88
C MET A 41 2.82 -11.10 6.92
N ASN A 42 2.64 -12.43 6.99
CA ASN A 42 3.46 -13.27 7.87
C ASN A 42 4.95 -13.17 7.51
N LEU A 43 5.29 -13.28 6.22
CA LEU A 43 6.65 -13.13 5.74
C LEU A 43 7.26 -11.77 6.13
N TYR A 44 6.52 -10.69 5.91
CA TYR A 44 6.95 -9.33 6.25
C TYR A 44 7.24 -9.19 7.76
N LEU A 45 6.28 -9.57 8.60
CA LEU A 45 6.41 -9.45 10.06
C LEU A 45 7.55 -10.31 10.61
N THR A 46 7.75 -11.52 10.09
CA THR A 46 8.87 -12.39 10.51
C THR A 46 10.22 -11.85 10.02
N LYS A 47 10.31 -11.34 8.79
CA LYS A 47 11.57 -10.80 8.21
C LYS A 47 12.07 -9.56 8.95
N PHE A 48 11.16 -8.68 9.39
CA PHE A 48 11.49 -7.39 10.00
C PHE A 48 11.21 -7.32 11.50
N GLN A 49 10.99 -8.46 12.16
CA GLN A 49 10.83 -8.48 13.62
C GLN A 49 12.04 -7.82 14.31
N GLN A 50 11.77 -6.98 15.32
CA GLN A 50 12.79 -6.26 16.09
C GLN A 50 13.67 -5.30 15.26
N ARG A 51 13.21 -4.92 14.06
CA ARG A 51 13.89 -4.00 13.15
C ARG A 51 12.89 -3.02 12.54
N ASN A 52 13.41 -2.03 11.84
CA ASN A 52 12.63 -1.08 11.05
C ASN A 52 12.44 -1.60 9.62
N ALA A 53 11.38 -1.13 8.96
CA ALA A 53 11.06 -1.43 7.58
C ALA A 53 10.57 -0.17 6.86
N ALA A 54 10.69 -0.16 5.54
CA ALA A 54 10.15 0.84 4.63
C ALA A 54 8.96 0.29 3.83
N THR A 55 8.24 1.17 3.14
CA THR A 55 7.08 0.81 2.32
C THR A 55 7.42 -0.25 1.27
N GLU A 56 8.59 -0.16 0.64
CA GLU A 56 9.09 -1.10 -0.36
C GLU A 56 9.26 -2.53 0.20
N ASP A 57 9.59 -2.69 1.48
CA ASP A 57 9.78 -3.99 2.12
C ASP A 57 8.46 -4.78 2.22
N LEU A 58 7.36 -4.06 2.44
CA LEU A 58 6.01 -4.66 2.44
C LEU A 58 5.63 -5.13 1.05
N TRP A 59 5.89 -4.32 0.02
CA TRP A 59 5.60 -4.69 -1.37
C TRP A 59 6.37 -5.93 -1.80
N GLU A 60 7.67 -6.00 -1.50
CA GLU A 60 8.50 -7.18 -1.79
C GLU A 60 7.92 -8.45 -1.15
N SER A 61 7.46 -8.36 0.09
CA SER A 61 6.92 -9.50 0.84
C SER A 61 5.59 -9.99 0.26
N LEU A 62 4.70 -9.07 -0.11
CA LEU A 62 3.41 -9.38 -0.73
C LEU A 62 3.56 -9.88 -2.18
N GLU A 63 4.50 -9.32 -2.94
CA GLU A 63 4.85 -9.75 -4.30
C GLU A 63 5.43 -11.17 -4.30
N LYS A 64 6.33 -11.47 -3.37
CA LYS A 64 6.86 -12.83 -3.20
C LYS A 64 5.79 -13.86 -2.81
N ALA A 65 4.78 -13.46 -2.05
CA ALA A 65 3.72 -14.38 -1.64
C ALA A 65 2.73 -14.67 -2.78
N SER A 66 2.36 -13.64 -3.55
CA SER A 66 1.27 -13.68 -4.54
C SER A 66 1.71 -13.88 -6.00
N GLY A 67 2.98 -13.62 -6.32
CA GLY A 67 3.49 -13.61 -7.70
C GLY A 67 2.96 -12.46 -8.57
N LYS A 68 2.22 -11.49 -7.98
CA LYS A 68 1.68 -10.32 -8.67
C LYS A 68 2.64 -9.13 -8.55
N PRO A 69 2.65 -8.19 -9.52
CA PRO A 69 3.55 -7.03 -9.51
C PRO A 69 3.08 -5.94 -8.51
N ILE A 70 3.12 -6.25 -7.22
CA ILE A 70 2.59 -5.40 -6.15
C ILE A 70 3.31 -4.06 -6.08
N ALA A 71 4.64 -4.05 -6.20
CA ALA A 71 5.40 -2.81 -6.15
C ALA A 71 5.01 -1.86 -7.29
N ALA A 72 4.84 -2.40 -8.50
CA ALA A 72 4.45 -1.60 -9.67
C ALA A 72 3.07 -0.97 -9.49
N VAL A 73 2.09 -1.73 -9.03
CA VAL A 73 0.72 -1.23 -8.79
C VAL A 73 0.70 -0.25 -7.61
N MET A 74 1.26 -0.63 -6.46
CA MET A 74 1.09 0.16 -5.23
C MET A 74 1.89 1.46 -5.21
N ASN A 75 2.96 1.55 -6.00
CA ASN A 75 3.65 2.82 -6.22
C ASN A 75 2.74 3.87 -6.87
N THR A 76 1.83 3.49 -7.77
CA THR A 76 0.90 4.45 -8.41
C THR A 76 -0.18 4.96 -7.45
N TRP A 77 -0.43 4.26 -6.34
CA TRP A 77 -1.43 4.65 -5.34
C TRP A 77 -0.83 5.42 -4.16
N THR A 78 0.46 5.21 -3.87
CA THR A 78 1.13 5.73 -2.67
C THR A 78 2.11 6.88 -2.95
N LYS A 79 2.71 6.95 -4.15
CA LYS A 79 3.71 7.99 -4.48
C LYS A 79 3.13 9.24 -5.14
N GLN A 80 1.83 9.25 -5.46
CA GLN A 80 1.14 10.39 -6.04
C GLN A 80 -0.19 10.68 -5.35
N MET A 81 -0.62 11.94 -5.43
CA MET A 81 -1.90 12.41 -4.90
C MET A 81 -3.05 12.03 -5.85
N GLY A 82 -4.28 12.05 -5.31
CA GLY A 82 -5.49 11.73 -6.06
C GLY A 82 -5.73 10.23 -6.24
N PHE A 83 -6.67 9.92 -7.13
CA PHE A 83 -7.10 8.59 -7.56
C PHE A 83 -7.79 8.70 -8.94
N PRO A 84 -7.81 7.63 -9.75
CA PRO A 84 -8.46 7.65 -11.06
C PRO A 84 -9.99 7.56 -10.97
N LEU A 85 -10.67 8.08 -11.98
CA LEU A 85 -12.10 7.87 -12.22
C LEU A 85 -12.27 7.07 -13.52
N ILE A 86 -12.96 5.93 -13.43
CA ILE A 86 -13.24 5.09 -14.59
C ILE A 86 -14.57 5.52 -15.19
N TYR A 87 -14.53 6.02 -16.43
CA TYR A 87 -15.72 6.35 -17.21
C TYR A 87 -16.10 5.16 -18.10
N VAL A 88 -17.38 4.85 -18.16
CA VAL A 88 -17.91 3.76 -19.00
C VAL A 88 -18.88 4.38 -19.99
N GLU A 89 -18.59 4.22 -21.28
CA GLU A 89 -19.46 4.59 -22.39
C GLU A 89 -19.99 3.31 -23.04
N ALA A 90 -21.31 3.24 -23.23
CA ALA A 90 -21.93 2.16 -23.96
C ALA A 90 -22.11 2.60 -25.42
N GLU A 91 -21.47 1.92 -26.35
CA GLU A 91 -21.81 2.05 -27.77
C GLU A 91 -23.18 1.39 -27.99
N GLN A 92 -24.13 2.16 -28.53
CA GLN A 92 -25.46 1.69 -28.93
C GLN A 92 -25.47 1.24 -30.39
#